data_AF-A0A976JM37-F1
#
_entry.id   AF-A0A976JM37-F1
#
_cell.length_a   1.000
_cell.length_b   1.000
_cell.length_c   1.000
_cell.angle_alpha   90.00
_cell.angle_beta   90.00
_cell.angle_gamma   90.00
#
_symmetry.space_group_name_H-M   'P 1'
#
loop_
_entity.id
_entity.type
_entity.pdbx_description
1 polymer ?
#
loop_
_entity_poly.entity_id
_entity_poly.type
_entity_poly.pdbx_seq_one_letter_code
_entity_poly.pdbx_strand_id
1 'polypeptide(L)' 'MTSVATPENHTPMMQQYLRIKSQHPNELVFYRMGDFYELFYD' A
#
# COMPACT_ATOMS: atom_id res chain seq x y z
N MET A 1 -4.68 -0.20 -24.12
CA MET A 1 -3.29 -0.14 -23.60
C MET A 1 -3.38 -0.28 -22.09
N THR A 2 -3.40 -1.51 -21.58
CA THR A 2 -3.57 -1.79 -20.16
C THR A 2 -2.19 -1.78 -19.52
N SER A 3 -1.90 -0.78 -18.69
CA SER A 3 -0.67 -0.72 -17.90
C SER A 3 -0.67 -1.91 -16.94
N VAL A 4 0.12 -2.93 -17.27
CA VAL A 4 0.43 -4.02 -16.34
C VAL A 4 1.50 -3.46 -15.42
N ALA A 5 1.12 -3.04 -14.22
CA ALA A 5 2.05 -2.58 -13.20
C ALA A 5 2.94 -3.77 -12.79
N THR A 6 4.15 -3.82 -13.32
CA THR A 6 5.17 -4.80 -12.94
C THR A 6 5.48 -4.63 -11.44
N PRO A 7 5.54 -5.70 -10.63
CA PRO A 7 5.72 -5.61 -9.17
C PRO A 7 7.10 -5.07 -8.71
N GLU A 8 7.92 -4.54 -9.62
CA GLU A 8 9.33 -4.20 -9.42
C GLU A 8 9.56 -2.75 -8.92
N ASN A 9 8.55 -1.87 -8.89
CA ASN A 9 8.75 -0.41 -8.75
C ASN A 9 8.15 0.25 -7.50
N HIS A 10 7.58 -0.51 -6.56
CA HIS A 10 7.12 0.07 -5.30
C HIS A 10 8.27 0.10 -4.28
N THR A 11 8.38 1.21 -3.53
CA THR A 11 9.34 1.28 -2.43
C THR A 11 9.11 0.12 -1.45
N PRO A 12 10.14 -0.35 -0.73
CA PRO A 12 9.98 -1.44 0.23
C PRO A 12 8.84 -1.20 1.23
N MET A 13 8.64 0.07 1.63
CA MET A 13 7.52 0.50 2.47
C MET A 13 6.16 0.23 1.81
N MET A 14 6.01 0.61 0.53
CA MET A 14 4.75 0.42 -0.19
C MET A 14 4.43 -1.05 -0.47
N GLN A 15 5.44 -1.90 -0.68
CA GLN A 15 5.23 -3.34 -0.82
C GLN A 15 4.62 -3.94 0.46
N GLN A 16 5.10 -3.50 1.62
CA GLN A 16 4.54 -3.92 2.91
C GLN A 16 3.10 -3.42 3.08
N TYR A 17 2.83 -2.16 2.77
CA TYR A 17 1.47 -1.61 2.82
C TYR A 17 0.52 -2.41 1.93
N LEU A 18 0.89 -2.64 0.67
CA LEU A 18 0.05 -3.37 -0.30
C LEU A 18 -0.22 -4.82 0.15
N ARG A 19 0.75 -5.47 0.78
CA ARG A 19 0.57 -6.82 1.38
C ARG A 19 -0.43 -6.82 2.54
N ILE A 20 -0.49 -5.75 3.32
CA ILE A 20 -1.47 -5.61 4.41
C ILE A 20 -2.84 -5.27 3.81
N LYS A 21 -2.91 -4.33 2.86
CA LYS A 21 -4.13 -3.96 2.16
C LYS A 21 -4.74 -5.11 1.36
N SER A 22 -3.93 -6.02 0.81
CA SER A 22 -4.45 -7.21 0.11
C SER A 22 -5.17 -8.18 1.04
N GLN A 23 -4.85 -8.18 2.33
CA GLN A 23 -5.56 -8.97 3.35
C GLN A 23 -6.85 -8.28 3.82
N HIS A 24 -6.90 -6.95 3.72
CA HIS A 24 -8.02 -6.10 4.11
C HIS A 24 -8.49 -5.20 2.96
N PRO A 25 -8.97 -5.78 1.84
CA PRO A 25 -9.22 -5.02 0.61
C PRO A 25 -10.29 -3.93 0.78
N ASN A 26 -11.28 -4.17 1.65
CA ASN A 26 -12.42 -3.28 1.86
C ASN A 26 -12.31 -2.43 3.13
N GLU A 27 -11.19 -2.49 3.85
CA GLU A 27 -11.00 -1.77 5.10
C GLU A 27 -9.97 -0.65 4.91
N LEU A 28 -10.07 0.39 5.75
CA LEU A 28 -9.06 1.45 5.80
C LEU A 28 -7.84 0.95 6.57
N VAL A 29 -6.67 1.01 5.92
CA VAL A 29 -5.40 0.63 6.54
C VAL A 29 -4.65 1.88 6.96
N PHE A 30 -4.54 2.10 8.26
CA PHE A 30 -3.72 3.17 8.82
C PHE A 30 -2.28 2.69 8.97
N TYR A 31 -1.38 3.23 8.15
CA TYR A 31 0.02 2.88 8.18
C TYR A 31 0.79 3.87 9.05
N ARG A 32 1.43 3.36 10.11
CA ARG A 32 2.18 4.21 11.04
C ARG A 32 3.54 4.58 10.46
N MET A 33 3.79 5.86 10.25
CA MET A 33 5.11 6.41 9.91
C MET A 33 5.54 7.40 10.98
N GLY A 34 6.41 6.94 11.88
CA GLY A 34 6.84 7.72 13.04
C GLY A 34 5.67 7.97 14.00
N ASP A 35 5.37 9.24 14.23
CA ASP A 35 4.31 9.70 15.14
C ASP A 35 2.95 9.89 14.45
N PHE A 36 2.88 9.69 13.14
CA PHE A 36 1.66 9.88 12.35
C PHE A 36 1.15 8.57 11.75
N TYR A 37 -0.13 8.57 11.43
CA TYR A 37 -0.77 7.54 10.61
C TYR A 37 -1.07 8.13 9.24
N GLU A 38 -0.57 7.46 8.20
CA GLU A 38 -0.88 7.79 6.82
C GLU A 38 -1.79 6.73 6.19
N LEU A 39 -2.65 7.20 5.31
CA LEU A 39 -3.52 6.41 4.46
C LEU A 39 -2.98 6.51 3.04
N PHE A 40 -2.82 5.38 2.38
CA PHE A 40 -2.32 5.33 1.01
C PHE A 40 -3.36 4.76 0.06
N TYR A 41 -3.48 5.39 -1.11
CA TYR A 41 -4.50 5.11 -2.15
C TYR A 41 -5.94 5.43 -1.72
N ASP A 42 -6.74 5.88 -2.70
CA ASP A 42 -8.19 6.15 -2.59
C ASP A 42 -8.97 4.98 -3.20
#